data_AF-A0A512BJL1-F1
#
_entry.id   AF-A0A512BJL1-F1
#
_cell.length_a   1.000
_cell.length_b   1.000
_cell.length_c   1.000
_cell.angle_alpha   90.00
_cell.angle_beta   90.00
_cell.angle_gamma   90.00
#
_symmetry.space_group_name_H-M   'P 1'
#
loop_
_entity.id
_entity.type
_entity.pdbx_description
1 polymer ?
#
loop_
_entity_poly.entity_id
_entity_poly.type
_entity_poly.pdbx_seq_one_letter_code
_entity_poly.pdbx_strand_id
1 'polypeptide(L)'
;MLNYYMLRKAIFVFFIVLFTCSGYCQTVNFENALREAVAHRQTQNAANVISWHTEHFLLNIDSFSIEQSKGQLTIQSGNYLVKYNIKILGTYNHKDSTFLWSAYNSSINKRLATPISNLISIAAANKWQIANNTMIKCSFDSAYKLATLAFYLDKANGINHILTNNRQTNMFFSFYEVEVYDRRTKRLVKKVLVKKQYEVVDAPALLEVCKNYVAEFDANEKKYYQLYKRHNDDWKYIDSMFINRVKISNKYWDTACVPYVLFRKNRLQAKNLLSIINWRVIEVANSRYVLYDERESWGSLKTWAFKMCWEKGENNICNEYLCF
;
A
#
# COMPACT_ATOMS: atom_id res chain seq x y z
N MET A 1 34.43 -58.05 -8.54
CA MET A 1 33.06 -57.50 -8.64
C MET A 1 32.71 -56.46 -7.55
N LEU A 2 33.69 -55.90 -6.81
CA LEU A 2 33.43 -54.93 -5.72
C LEU A 2 33.53 -53.43 -6.13
N ASN A 3 34.06 -53.10 -7.31
CA ASN A 3 34.35 -51.70 -7.69
C ASN A 3 33.14 -50.90 -8.19
N TYR A 4 32.11 -51.57 -8.71
CA TYR A 4 30.99 -50.89 -9.34
C TYR A 4 30.02 -50.26 -8.31
N TYR A 5 29.91 -50.87 -7.13
CA TYR A 5 29.00 -50.42 -6.08
C TYR A 5 29.51 -49.16 -5.36
N MET A 6 30.83 -49.06 -5.15
CA MET A 6 31.48 -47.88 -4.57
C MET A 6 31.41 -46.69 -5.52
N LEU A 7 31.59 -46.91 -6.83
CA LEU A 7 31.51 -45.87 -7.85
C LEU A 7 30.09 -45.29 -7.96
N ARG A 8 29.04 -46.11 -7.87
CA ARG A 8 27.64 -45.63 -7.87
C ARG A 8 27.31 -44.77 -6.64
N LYS A 9 27.81 -45.13 -5.46
CA LYS A 9 27.62 -44.31 -4.24
C LYS A 9 28.36 -42.98 -4.33
N ALA A 10 29.59 -42.99 -4.86
CA ALA A 10 30.36 -41.76 -5.06
C ALA A 10 29.68 -40.81 -6.06
N ILE A 11 29.17 -41.34 -7.18
CA ILE A 11 28.44 -40.54 -8.18
C ILE A 11 27.14 -39.99 -7.59
N PHE A 12 26.40 -40.78 -6.82
CA PHE A 12 25.14 -40.33 -6.20
C PHE A 12 25.36 -39.23 -5.16
N VAL A 13 26.39 -39.37 -4.32
CA VAL A 13 26.78 -38.31 -3.35
C VAL A 13 27.27 -37.06 -4.08
N PHE A 14 28.05 -37.22 -5.15
CA PHE A 14 28.53 -36.10 -5.97
C PHE A 14 27.38 -35.35 -6.66
N PHE A 15 26.35 -36.06 -7.15
CA PHE A 15 25.14 -35.46 -7.72
C PHE A 15 24.30 -34.73 -6.67
N ILE A 16 24.17 -35.28 -5.45
CA ILE A 16 23.49 -34.58 -4.35
C ILE A 16 24.24 -33.29 -4.00
N VAL A 17 25.57 -33.35 -3.86
CA VAL A 17 26.38 -32.17 -3.55
C VAL A 17 26.28 -31.13 -4.68
N LEU A 18 26.38 -31.54 -5.95
CA LEU A 18 26.22 -30.65 -7.11
C LEU A 18 24.83 -30.01 -7.18
N PHE A 19 23.75 -30.76 -6.93
CA PHE A 19 22.39 -30.20 -6.90
C PHE A 19 22.16 -29.28 -5.69
N THR A 20 22.77 -29.57 -4.54
CA THR A 20 22.68 -28.68 -3.37
C THR A 20 23.53 -27.41 -3.51
N CYS A 21 24.60 -27.43 -4.31
CA CYS A 21 25.45 -26.26 -4.55
C CYS A 21 25.00 -25.40 -5.74
N SER A 22 24.19 -25.95 -6.66
CA SER A 22 23.66 -25.23 -7.83
C SER A 22 22.26 -24.65 -7.62
N GLY A 23 21.72 -24.77 -6.39
CA GLY A 23 20.61 -23.96 -5.92
C GLY A 23 21.03 -22.50 -5.80
N TYR A 24 21.13 -21.82 -6.94
CA TYR A 24 21.16 -20.38 -7.15
C TYR A 24 20.99 -19.56 -5.86
N CYS A 25 22.10 -19.16 -5.25
CA CYS A 25 22.11 -18.00 -4.38
C CYS A 25 21.87 -16.78 -5.28
N GLN A 26 20.62 -16.57 -5.70
CA GLN A 26 20.22 -15.34 -6.37
C GLN A 26 20.44 -14.23 -5.37
N THR A 27 21.53 -13.47 -5.56
CA THR A 27 21.76 -12.25 -4.79
C THR A 27 20.64 -11.29 -5.11
N VAL A 28 19.75 -11.07 -4.15
CA VAL A 28 18.65 -10.11 -4.26
C VAL A 28 19.24 -8.72 -4.12
N ASN A 29 19.08 -7.90 -5.16
CA ASN A 29 19.48 -6.50 -5.11
C ASN A 29 18.58 -5.74 -4.11
N PHE A 30 19.20 -5.01 -3.19
CA PHE A 30 18.50 -4.31 -2.11
C PHE A 30 17.49 -3.27 -2.61
N GLU A 31 17.85 -2.48 -3.61
CA GLU A 31 16.97 -1.45 -4.19
C GLU A 31 15.78 -2.07 -4.92
N ASN A 32 15.99 -3.20 -5.61
CA ASN A 32 14.89 -3.96 -6.21
C ASN A 32 13.93 -4.49 -5.15
N ALA A 33 14.45 -5.09 -4.07
CA ALA A 33 13.63 -5.59 -2.97
C ALA A 33 12.84 -4.48 -2.28
N LEU A 34 13.45 -3.31 -2.07
CA LEU A 34 12.76 -2.13 -1.53
C LEU A 34 11.65 -1.65 -2.46
N ARG A 35 11.92 -1.54 -3.77
CA ARG A 35 10.93 -1.12 -4.75
C ARG A 35 9.74 -2.08 -4.80
N GLU A 36 10.00 -3.39 -4.79
CA GLU A 36 8.96 -4.42 -4.72
C GLU A 36 8.16 -4.31 -3.43
N ALA A 37 8.82 -4.16 -2.28
CA ALA A 37 8.14 -4.02 -0.99
C ALA A 37 7.23 -2.78 -0.95
N VAL A 38 7.68 -1.65 -1.50
CA VAL A 38 6.89 -0.42 -1.59
C VAL A 38 5.66 -0.61 -2.49
N ALA A 39 5.85 -1.19 -3.69
CA ALA A 39 4.74 -1.48 -4.60
C ALA A 39 3.74 -2.47 -3.99
N HIS A 40 4.25 -3.50 -3.29
CA HIS A 40 3.43 -4.46 -2.56
C HIS A 40 2.62 -3.76 -1.46
N ARG A 41 3.25 -2.93 -0.62
CA ARG A 41 2.56 -2.15 0.43
C ARG A 41 1.41 -1.35 -0.15
N GLN A 42 1.63 -0.60 -1.22
CA GLN A 42 0.58 0.22 -1.83
C GLN A 42 -0.60 -0.62 -2.33
N THR A 43 -0.29 -1.75 -2.96
CA THR A 43 -1.31 -2.67 -3.48
C THR A 43 -2.08 -3.35 -2.37
N GLN A 44 -1.40 -3.83 -1.34
CA GLN A 44 -2.00 -4.48 -0.18
C GLN A 44 -2.85 -3.49 0.62
N ASN A 45 -2.37 -2.26 0.85
CA ASN A 45 -3.16 -1.22 1.50
C ASN A 45 -4.42 -0.88 0.70
N ALA A 46 -4.31 -0.76 -0.63
CA ALA A 46 -5.47 -0.55 -1.50
C ALA A 46 -6.46 -1.73 -1.42
N ALA A 47 -5.98 -2.96 -1.51
CA ALA A 47 -6.80 -4.16 -1.37
C ALA A 47 -7.52 -4.21 -0.02
N ASN A 48 -6.86 -3.80 1.06
CA ASN A 48 -7.48 -3.68 2.38
C ASN A 48 -8.58 -2.61 2.39
N VAL A 49 -8.30 -1.40 1.87
CA VAL A 49 -9.30 -0.32 1.78
C VAL A 49 -10.54 -0.77 1.03
N ILE A 50 -10.35 -1.43 -0.13
CA ILE A 50 -11.41 -1.98 -0.96
C ILE A 50 -12.18 -3.09 -0.23
N SER A 51 -11.48 -4.12 0.25
CA SER A 51 -12.09 -5.30 0.87
C SER A 51 -12.85 -4.95 2.15
N TRP A 52 -12.33 -3.97 2.90
CA TRP A 52 -12.82 -3.65 4.23
C TRP A 52 -13.73 -2.43 4.22
N HIS A 53 -13.82 -1.71 3.08
CA HIS A 53 -14.52 -0.44 2.95
C HIS A 53 -14.03 0.57 4.02
N THR A 54 -12.72 0.56 4.30
CA THR A 54 -12.13 1.38 5.39
C THR A 54 -11.78 2.80 4.97
N GLU A 55 -12.12 3.24 3.76
CA GLU A 55 -11.83 4.61 3.31
C GLU A 55 -12.36 5.65 4.31
N HIS A 56 -13.53 5.39 4.89
CA HIS A 56 -14.14 6.25 5.90
C HIS A 56 -13.49 6.16 7.29
N PHE A 57 -12.89 5.00 7.66
CA PHE A 57 -12.30 4.81 8.99
C PHE A 57 -10.96 5.52 9.15
N LEU A 58 -10.14 5.52 8.09
CA LEU A 58 -8.81 6.14 8.13
C LEU A 58 -8.87 7.67 8.00
N LEU A 59 -9.93 8.20 7.38
CA LEU A 59 -10.12 9.63 7.20
C LEU A 59 -10.60 10.36 8.46
N ASN A 60 -11.23 9.65 9.41
CA ASN A 60 -11.87 10.23 10.59
C ASN A 60 -11.43 9.51 11.88
N ILE A 61 -10.13 9.48 12.16
CA ILE A 61 -9.62 8.89 13.41
C ILE A 61 -9.87 9.87 14.56
N ASP A 62 -10.77 9.50 15.48
CA ASP A 62 -11.08 10.29 16.68
C ASP A 62 -9.96 10.16 17.72
N SER A 63 -9.49 8.94 17.93
CA SER A 63 -8.42 8.62 18.88
C SER A 63 -7.81 7.26 18.58
N PHE A 64 -6.62 7.03 19.12
CA PHE A 64 -5.98 5.71 19.11
C PHE A 64 -5.33 5.41 20.47
N SER A 65 -5.15 4.12 20.77
CA SER A 65 -4.35 3.66 21.90
C SER A 65 -3.60 2.37 21.54
N ILE A 66 -2.39 2.21 22.08
CA ILE A 66 -1.62 0.98 21.97
C ILE A 66 -1.57 0.32 23.34
N GLU A 67 -2.10 -0.90 23.44
CA GLU A 67 -1.93 -1.76 24.60
C GLU A 67 -0.74 -2.69 24.36
N GLN A 68 0.45 -2.27 24.81
CA GLN A 68 1.69 -2.98 24.51
C GLN A 68 1.77 -4.40 25.10
N SER A 69 1.07 -4.65 26.21
CA SER A 69 1.01 -5.97 26.83
C SER A 69 0.27 -7.00 25.96
N LYS A 70 -0.71 -6.55 25.18
CA LYS A 70 -1.55 -7.40 24.30
C LYS A 70 -1.14 -7.34 22.83
N GLY A 71 -0.34 -6.35 22.43
CA GLY A 71 -0.01 -6.14 21.01
C GLY A 71 -1.17 -5.66 20.21
N GLN A 72 -1.99 -4.82 20.83
CA GLN A 72 -3.23 -4.36 20.23
C GLN A 72 -3.17 -2.85 20.05
N LEU A 73 -3.39 -2.41 18.82
CA LEU A 73 -3.73 -1.02 18.52
C LEU A 73 -5.24 -0.94 18.43
N THR A 74 -5.82 -0.02 19.19
CA THR A 74 -7.25 0.30 19.13
C THR A 74 -7.42 1.68 18.51
N ILE A 75 -8.25 1.78 17.47
CA ILE A 75 -8.61 3.02 16.80
C ILE A 75 -10.11 3.26 17.00
N GLN A 76 -10.48 4.48 17.37
CA GLN A 76 -11.87 4.94 17.38
C GLN A 76 -12.09 5.85 16.17
N SER A 77 -13.13 5.56 15.40
CA SER A 77 -13.53 6.37 14.25
C SER A 77 -15.06 6.39 14.15
N GLY A 78 -15.66 7.50 14.57
CA GLY A 78 -17.11 7.66 14.60
C GLY A 78 -17.80 6.57 15.41
N ASN A 79 -18.67 5.80 14.73
CA ASN A 79 -19.44 4.70 15.31
C ASN A 79 -18.67 3.38 15.43
N TYR A 80 -17.40 3.35 15.04
CA TYR A 80 -16.63 2.12 15.00
C TYR A 80 -15.45 2.13 15.96
N LEU A 81 -15.16 0.95 16.51
CA LEU A 81 -13.97 0.63 17.28
C LEU A 81 -13.21 -0.45 16.53
N VAL A 82 -12.01 -0.13 16.06
CA VAL A 82 -11.19 -1.06 15.27
C VAL A 82 -10.01 -1.52 16.10
N LYS A 83 -9.81 -2.83 16.19
CA LYS A 83 -8.69 -3.44 16.89
C LYS A 83 -7.78 -4.12 15.88
N TYR A 84 -6.50 -3.79 15.96
CA TYR A 84 -5.45 -4.38 15.15
C TYR A 84 -4.52 -5.17 16.05
N ASN A 85 -4.27 -6.43 15.69
CA ASN A 85 -3.16 -7.18 16.25
C ASN A 85 -1.89 -6.74 15.53
N ILE A 86 -0.98 -6.10 16.26
CA ILE A 86 0.19 -5.44 15.70
C ILE A 86 1.51 -6.08 16.13
N LYS A 87 2.53 -5.93 15.27
CA LYS A 87 3.93 -6.06 15.64
C LYS A 87 4.63 -4.75 15.31
N ILE A 88 5.41 -4.24 16.25
CA ILE A 88 6.18 -3.02 16.04
C ILE A 88 7.40 -3.42 15.22
N LEU A 89 7.65 -2.70 14.12
CA LEU A 89 8.76 -2.95 13.20
C LEU A 89 9.99 -2.16 13.66
N GLY A 90 9.78 -0.91 14.04
CA GLY A 90 10.82 -0.02 14.56
C GLY A 90 10.29 1.35 14.91
N THR A 91 11.18 2.21 15.36
CA THR A 91 10.88 3.60 15.74
C THR A 91 11.83 4.56 15.04
N TYR A 92 11.31 5.68 14.54
CA TYR A 92 12.08 6.77 13.97
C TYR A 92 11.98 8.01 14.85
N ASN A 93 13.11 8.55 15.28
CA ASN A 93 13.18 9.78 16.06
C ASN A 93 13.45 10.97 15.13
N HIS A 94 12.50 11.90 15.06
CA HIS A 94 12.60 13.09 14.21
C HIS A 94 13.68 14.07 14.68
N LYS A 95 14.04 14.05 15.98
CA LYS A 95 15.02 14.98 16.54
C LYS A 95 16.43 14.74 16.02
N ASP A 96 16.83 13.48 15.88
CA ASP A 96 18.19 13.09 15.48
C ASP A 96 18.22 12.33 14.14
N SER A 97 17.06 12.11 13.52
CA SER A 97 16.89 11.39 12.26
C SER A 97 17.45 9.97 12.32
N THR A 98 17.14 9.26 13.41
CA THR A 98 17.56 7.87 13.63
C THR A 98 16.39 6.91 13.57
N PHE A 99 16.59 5.79 12.89
CA PHE A 99 15.70 4.64 12.90
C PHE A 99 16.31 3.52 13.74
N LEU A 100 15.53 2.96 14.65
CA LEU A 100 15.92 1.86 15.53
C LEU A 100 14.93 0.71 15.32
N TRP A 101 15.44 -0.48 14.99
CA TRP A 101 14.59 -1.65 14.88
C TRP A 101 13.97 -2.02 16.22
N SER A 102 12.74 -2.54 16.19
CA SER A 102 12.00 -2.92 17.39
C SER A 102 12.73 -3.96 18.25
N ALA A 103 13.44 -4.91 17.63
CA ALA A 103 14.20 -5.94 18.33
C ALA A 103 15.36 -5.38 19.18
N TYR A 104 15.84 -4.18 18.86
CA TYR A 104 16.93 -3.51 19.59
C TYR A 104 16.44 -2.34 20.45
N ASN A 105 15.13 -2.11 20.53
CA ASN A 105 14.55 -1.06 21.34
C ASN A 105 14.03 -1.65 22.66
N SER A 106 14.74 -1.38 23.76
CA SER A 106 14.43 -1.91 25.10
C SER A 106 13.08 -1.44 25.66
N SER A 107 12.55 -0.31 25.16
CA SER A 107 11.25 0.23 25.57
C SER A 107 10.07 -0.49 24.89
N ILE A 108 10.34 -1.35 23.90
CA ILE A 108 9.32 -2.16 23.24
C ILE A 108 9.28 -3.53 23.90
N ASN A 109 8.08 -3.98 24.29
CA ASN A 109 7.89 -5.34 24.77
C ASN A 109 8.34 -6.36 23.72
N LYS A 110 9.21 -7.32 24.09
CA LYS A 110 9.75 -8.34 23.18
C LYS A 110 8.66 -9.15 22.45
N ARG A 111 7.47 -9.32 23.04
CA ARG A 111 6.33 -9.97 22.39
C ARG A 111 5.77 -9.16 21.22
N LEU A 112 6.01 -7.85 21.20
CA LEU A 112 5.56 -6.94 20.15
C LEU A 112 6.62 -6.62 19.12
N ALA A 113 7.89 -6.78 19.48
CA ALA A 113 8.96 -6.66 18.52
C ALA A 113 8.71 -7.64 17.37
N THR A 114 8.75 -7.11 16.15
CA THR A 114 8.77 -7.98 14.98
C THR A 114 10.04 -8.80 15.05
N PRO A 115 9.99 -10.13 14.80
CA PRO A 115 11.19 -10.90 14.56
C PRO A 115 11.79 -10.42 13.24
N ILE A 116 12.62 -9.38 13.31
CA ILE A 116 13.42 -8.92 12.17
C ILE A 116 14.48 -9.96 11.79
N SER A 117 14.57 -11.09 12.48
CA SER A 117 15.50 -12.18 12.20
C SER A 117 15.43 -12.60 10.74
N ASN A 118 14.24 -12.69 10.13
CA ASN A 118 14.12 -13.03 8.71
C ASN A 118 14.76 -11.95 7.81
N LEU A 119 14.48 -10.66 8.08
CA LEU A 119 15.12 -9.56 7.35
C LEU A 119 16.64 -9.55 7.56
N ILE A 120 17.12 -9.73 8.78
CA ILE A 120 18.55 -9.71 9.10
C ILE A 120 19.27 -10.91 8.47
N SER A 121 18.68 -12.11 8.49
CA SER A 121 19.22 -13.29 7.83
C SER A 121 19.29 -13.12 6.31
N ILE A 122 18.23 -12.57 5.69
CA ILE A 122 18.22 -12.26 4.25
C ILE A 122 19.26 -11.18 3.93
N ALA A 123 19.31 -10.12 4.73
CA ALA A 123 20.27 -9.04 4.57
C ALA A 123 21.71 -9.53 4.69
N ALA A 124 22.01 -10.40 5.66
CA ALA A 124 23.33 -10.99 5.83
C ALA A 124 23.71 -11.90 4.65
N ALA A 125 22.80 -12.76 4.21
CA ALA A 125 23.02 -13.63 3.04
C ALA A 125 23.31 -12.83 1.75
N ASN A 126 22.70 -11.66 1.61
CA ASN A 126 22.86 -10.76 0.46
C ASN A 126 23.87 -9.63 0.69
N LYS A 127 24.60 -9.64 1.81
CA LYS A 127 25.58 -8.62 2.21
C LYS A 127 25.03 -7.18 2.21
N TRP A 128 23.75 -7.00 2.53
CA TRP A 128 23.15 -5.68 2.68
C TRP A 128 23.66 -5.02 3.96
N GLN A 129 24.05 -3.74 3.88
CA GLN A 129 24.63 -3.00 5.02
C GLN A 129 23.71 -2.94 6.25
N ILE A 130 22.39 -3.03 6.04
CA ILE A 130 21.41 -3.01 7.13
C ILE A 130 21.53 -4.21 8.08
N ALA A 131 22.18 -5.31 7.68
CA ALA A 131 22.36 -6.49 8.51
C ALA A 131 23.20 -6.21 9.77
N ASN A 132 24.10 -5.22 9.71
CA ASN A 132 25.06 -4.92 10.78
C ASN A 132 24.65 -3.70 11.63
N ASN A 133 23.55 -3.03 11.30
CA ASN A 133 23.16 -1.77 11.92
C ASN A 133 21.90 -1.93 12.77
N THR A 134 22.04 -1.82 14.09
CA THR A 134 20.91 -1.78 15.02
C THR A 134 20.15 -0.46 14.90
N MET A 135 20.90 0.63 14.75
CA MET A 135 20.42 2.00 14.57
C MET A 135 20.96 2.57 13.26
N ILE A 136 20.10 3.26 12.51
CA ILE A 136 20.40 3.76 11.16
C ILE A 136 20.07 5.25 11.11
N LYS A 137 21.06 6.09 10.84
CA LYS A 137 20.82 7.52 10.55
C LYS A 137 20.29 7.66 9.13
N CYS A 138 19.06 8.15 8.99
CA CYS A 138 18.37 8.21 7.70
C CYS A 138 17.22 9.23 7.72
N SER A 139 16.63 9.52 6.56
CA SER A 139 15.40 10.31 6.51
C SER A 139 14.19 9.47 6.96
N PHE A 140 13.08 10.13 7.28
CA PHE A 140 11.82 9.46 7.59
C PHE A 140 11.34 8.56 6.44
N ASP A 141 11.49 9.01 5.19
CA ASP A 141 11.10 8.22 4.00
C ASP A 141 11.94 6.93 3.89
N SER A 142 13.26 7.03 4.10
CA SER A 142 14.14 5.86 4.14
C SER A 142 13.78 4.91 5.28
N ALA A 143 13.50 5.44 6.48
CA ALA A 143 13.04 4.63 7.60
C ALA A 143 11.73 3.89 7.29
N TYR A 144 10.78 4.56 6.62
CA TYR A 144 9.51 3.95 6.26
C TYR A 144 9.66 2.88 5.18
N LYS A 145 10.56 3.10 4.20
CA LYS A 145 10.92 2.08 3.20
C LYS A 145 11.57 0.84 3.84
N LEU A 146 12.45 1.03 4.82
CA LEU A 146 13.03 -0.07 5.60
C LEU A 146 11.98 -0.84 6.39
N ALA A 147 11.07 -0.16 7.09
CA ALA A 147 9.97 -0.79 7.79
C ALA A 147 9.04 -1.53 6.81
N THR A 148 8.81 -0.97 5.63
CA THR A 148 8.04 -1.59 4.54
C THR A 148 8.69 -2.88 4.04
N LEU A 149 10.02 -2.93 3.91
CA LEU A 149 10.73 -4.16 3.57
C LEU A 149 10.56 -5.24 4.62
N ALA A 150 10.64 -4.89 5.91
CA ALA A 150 10.37 -5.83 7.00
C ALA A 150 8.93 -6.38 6.94
N PHE A 151 7.95 -5.49 6.74
CA PHE A 151 6.55 -5.84 6.53
C PHE A 151 6.35 -6.82 5.36
N TYR A 152 6.99 -6.54 4.22
CA TYR A 152 6.90 -7.36 3.00
C TYR A 152 7.47 -8.76 3.22
N LEU A 153 8.66 -8.86 3.82
CA LEU A 153 9.32 -10.14 4.07
C LEU A 153 8.60 -10.98 5.13
N ASP A 154 7.91 -10.32 6.07
CA ASP A 154 7.09 -11.00 7.09
C ASP A 154 5.68 -11.37 6.60
N LYS A 155 5.32 -11.01 5.37
CA LYS A 155 4.01 -11.30 4.76
C LYS A 155 2.83 -10.84 5.61
N ALA A 156 2.99 -9.71 6.31
CA ALA A 156 1.91 -9.14 7.12
C ALA A 156 0.79 -8.55 6.24
N ASN A 157 -0.35 -8.22 6.83
CA ASN A 157 -1.53 -7.75 6.10
C ASN A 157 -1.49 -6.26 5.76
N GLY A 158 -0.74 -5.48 6.52
CA GLY A 158 -0.43 -4.10 6.16
C GLY A 158 0.56 -3.49 7.14
N ILE A 159 0.95 -2.26 6.87
CA ILE A 159 1.88 -1.47 7.67
C ILE A 159 1.30 -0.07 7.84
N ASN A 160 1.49 0.50 9.02
CA ASN A 160 1.18 1.90 9.29
C ASN A 160 2.20 2.47 10.27
N HIS A 161 2.11 3.77 10.53
CA HIS A 161 2.89 4.44 11.55
C HIS A 161 2.04 5.43 12.33
N ILE A 162 2.45 5.69 13.57
CA ILE A 162 1.84 6.73 14.39
C ILE A 162 2.92 7.57 15.06
N LEU A 163 2.60 8.85 15.26
CA LEU A 163 3.42 9.76 16.04
C LEU A 163 3.14 9.57 17.53
N THR A 164 4.21 9.37 18.30
CA THR A 164 4.24 9.25 19.76
C THR A 164 5.20 10.28 20.36
N ASN A 165 5.27 10.37 21.69
CA ASN A 165 6.17 11.26 22.43
C ASN A 165 6.07 12.72 21.94
N ASN A 166 4.88 13.31 22.03
CA ASN A 166 4.62 14.69 21.59
C ASN A 166 5.05 14.97 20.13
N ARG A 167 4.78 14.01 19.23
CA ARG A 167 5.13 14.09 17.80
C ARG A 167 6.63 14.03 17.49
N GLN A 168 7.45 13.58 18.43
CA GLN A 168 8.89 13.44 18.22
C GLN A 168 9.28 12.08 17.63
N THR A 169 8.51 11.02 17.90
CA THR A 169 8.87 9.66 17.49
C THR A 169 7.77 9.06 16.61
N ASN A 170 8.11 8.57 15.42
CA ASN A 170 7.22 7.72 14.65
C ASN A 170 7.44 6.26 15.05
N MET A 171 6.39 5.54 15.38
CA MET A 171 6.41 4.09 15.58
C MET A 171 5.81 3.42 14.35
N PHE A 172 6.57 2.54 13.68
CA PHE A 172 6.08 1.75 12.56
C PHE A 172 5.62 0.38 13.05
N PHE A 173 4.50 -0.10 12.55
CA PHE A 173 3.97 -1.40 12.92
C PHE A 173 3.29 -2.08 11.74
N SER A 174 3.42 -3.39 11.69
CA SER A 174 2.60 -4.25 10.84
C SER A 174 1.34 -4.65 11.59
N PHE A 175 0.24 -4.87 10.87
CA PHE A 175 -0.97 -5.49 11.40
C PHE A 175 -1.27 -6.79 10.66
N TYR A 176 -1.77 -7.77 11.39
CA TYR A 176 -2.03 -9.12 10.90
C TYR A 176 -3.53 -9.39 10.84
N GLU A 177 -4.24 -9.00 11.89
CA GLU A 177 -5.66 -9.23 12.03
C GLU A 177 -6.35 -7.93 12.40
N VAL A 178 -7.55 -7.75 11.85
CA VAL A 178 -8.39 -6.58 12.08
C VAL A 178 -9.76 -7.02 12.55
N GLU A 179 -10.19 -6.49 13.69
CA GLU A 179 -11.53 -6.69 14.23
C GLU A 179 -12.23 -5.34 14.31
N VAL A 180 -13.36 -5.22 13.63
CA VAL A 180 -14.20 -4.02 13.60
C VAL A 180 -15.41 -4.27 14.47
N TYR A 181 -15.63 -3.40 15.45
CA TYR A 181 -16.77 -3.45 16.37
C TYR A 181 -17.63 -2.21 16.19
N ASP A 182 -18.93 -2.37 16.35
CA ASP A 182 -19.84 -1.25 16.55
C ASP A 182 -19.60 -0.68 17.96
N ARG A 183 -19.32 0.62 18.04
CA ARG A 183 -18.88 1.27 19.28
C ARG A 183 -19.98 1.35 20.32
N ARG A 184 -21.25 1.44 19.91
CA ARG A 184 -22.42 1.57 20.80
C ARG A 184 -22.81 0.22 21.39
N THR A 185 -22.91 -0.80 20.54
CA THR A 185 -23.38 -2.15 20.91
C THR A 185 -22.25 -3.09 21.32
N LYS A 186 -20.99 -2.73 21.05
CA LYS A 186 -19.78 -3.55 21.25
C LYS A 186 -19.80 -4.87 20.49
N ARG A 187 -20.70 -5.03 19.50
CA ARG A 187 -20.78 -6.24 18.68
C ARG A 187 -19.70 -6.23 17.61
N LEU A 188 -19.10 -7.40 17.38
CA LEU A 188 -18.19 -7.62 16.26
C LEU A 188 -18.99 -7.48 14.96
N VAL A 189 -18.62 -6.50 14.14
CA VAL A 189 -19.19 -6.25 12.82
C VAL A 189 -18.45 -7.08 11.77
N LYS A 190 -17.11 -7.11 11.87
CA LYS A 190 -16.27 -7.77 10.88
C LYS A 190 -14.93 -8.20 11.49
N LYS A 191 -14.43 -9.37 11.09
CA LYS A 191 -13.09 -9.85 11.42
C LYS A 191 -12.38 -10.21 10.12
N VAL A 192 -11.15 -9.74 9.98
CA VAL A 192 -10.32 -9.94 8.79
C VAL A 192 -9.02 -10.60 9.19
N LEU A 193 -8.75 -11.76 8.60
CA LEU A 193 -7.57 -12.58 8.87
C LEU A 193 -6.43 -12.31 7.88
N VAL A 194 -5.22 -12.76 8.24
CA VAL A 194 -4.01 -12.73 7.39
C VAL A 194 -4.20 -13.58 6.15
N LYS A 195 -4.38 -12.93 5.00
CA LYS A 195 -4.25 -13.51 3.65
C LYS A 195 -3.90 -12.40 2.68
N LYS A 196 -3.08 -12.71 1.68
CA LYS A 196 -2.94 -11.85 0.48
C LYS A 196 -4.36 -11.60 -0.05
N GLN A 197 -4.79 -10.34 -0.04
CA GLN A 197 -6.19 -9.97 -0.38
C GLN A 197 -6.37 -9.74 -1.88
N TYR A 198 -5.31 -9.90 -2.66
CA TYR A 198 -5.31 -9.54 -4.07
C TYR A 198 -4.45 -10.46 -4.93
N GLU A 199 -4.79 -10.47 -6.22
CA GLU A 199 -3.94 -11.01 -7.29
C GLU A 199 -3.66 -9.91 -8.31
N VAL A 200 -2.45 -9.87 -8.86
CA VAL A 200 -2.15 -8.97 -9.98
C VAL A 200 -2.57 -9.69 -11.25
N VAL A 201 -3.37 -9.04 -12.07
CA VAL A 201 -3.94 -9.63 -13.29
C VAL A 201 -3.41 -8.85 -14.50
N ASP A 202 -3.08 -9.56 -15.57
CA ASP A 202 -2.78 -8.94 -16.85
C ASP A 202 -4.09 -8.63 -17.59
N ALA A 203 -4.45 -7.35 -17.64
CA ALA A 203 -5.69 -6.87 -18.27
C ALA A 203 -5.46 -5.49 -18.92
N PRO A 204 -4.70 -5.43 -20.02
CA PRO A 204 -4.28 -4.17 -20.64
C PRO A 204 -5.46 -3.32 -21.13
N ALA A 205 -6.55 -3.95 -21.58
CA ALA A 205 -7.76 -3.24 -21.99
C ALA A 205 -8.40 -2.45 -20.84
N LEU A 206 -8.37 -2.97 -19.60
CA LEU A 206 -8.87 -2.22 -18.43
C LEU A 206 -7.98 -1.01 -18.11
N LEU A 207 -6.66 -1.18 -18.21
CA LEU A 207 -5.72 -0.09 -18.01
C LEU A 207 -5.94 1.03 -19.02
N GLU A 208 -6.19 0.69 -20.28
CA GLU A 208 -6.40 1.65 -21.35
C GLU A 208 -7.66 2.50 -21.12
N VAL A 209 -8.77 1.89 -20.72
CA VAL A 209 -10.00 2.62 -20.36
C VAL A 209 -9.72 3.66 -19.27
N CYS A 210 -9.07 3.28 -18.18
CA CYS A 210 -8.78 4.20 -17.08
C CYS A 210 -7.74 5.28 -17.46
N LYS A 211 -6.73 4.92 -18.26
CA LYS A 211 -5.73 5.90 -18.75
C LYS A 211 -6.39 6.95 -19.64
N ASN A 212 -7.27 6.54 -20.55
CA ASN A 212 -8.00 7.45 -21.44
C ASN A 212 -8.95 8.35 -20.64
N TYR A 213 -9.66 7.80 -19.66
CA TYR A 213 -10.48 8.60 -18.73
C TYR A 213 -9.66 9.68 -18.03
N VAL A 214 -8.54 9.31 -17.38
CA VAL A 214 -7.71 10.27 -16.65
C VAL A 214 -7.09 11.31 -17.59
N ALA A 215 -6.67 10.92 -18.80
CA ALA A 215 -6.09 11.82 -19.78
C ALA A 215 -7.10 12.84 -20.32
N GLU A 216 -8.31 12.40 -20.69
CA GLU A 216 -9.37 13.30 -21.14
C GLU A 216 -9.82 14.25 -20.01
N PHE A 217 -9.91 13.73 -18.79
CA PHE A 217 -10.26 14.55 -17.61
C PHE A 217 -9.17 15.62 -17.36
N ASP A 218 -7.89 15.27 -17.35
CA ASP A 218 -6.78 16.23 -17.17
C ASP A 218 -6.71 17.26 -18.31
N ALA A 219 -6.88 16.85 -19.57
CA ALA A 219 -6.92 17.78 -20.70
C ALA A 219 -8.05 18.80 -20.58
N ASN A 220 -9.22 18.35 -20.12
CA ASN A 220 -10.35 19.22 -19.81
C ASN A 220 -9.99 20.21 -18.69
N GLU A 221 -9.46 19.73 -17.55
CA GLU A 221 -9.04 20.58 -16.43
C GLU A 221 -8.03 21.65 -16.85
N LYS A 222 -6.98 21.27 -17.60
CA LYS A 222 -5.93 22.20 -18.06
C LYS A 222 -6.50 23.30 -18.94
N LYS A 223 -7.37 22.94 -19.89
CA LYS A 223 -8.06 23.91 -20.76
C LYS A 223 -8.85 24.92 -19.92
N TYR A 224 -9.56 24.46 -18.90
CA TYR A 224 -10.39 25.31 -18.06
C TYR A 224 -9.59 26.15 -17.07
N TYR A 225 -8.54 25.63 -16.48
CA TYR A 225 -7.66 26.41 -15.60
C TYR A 225 -6.97 27.55 -16.34
N GLN A 226 -6.58 27.33 -17.60
CA GLN A 226 -6.03 28.39 -18.47
C GLN A 226 -7.06 29.49 -18.77
N LEU A 227 -8.33 29.13 -18.98
CA LEU A 227 -9.42 30.08 -19.20
C LEU A 227 -9.78 30.85 -17.92
N TYR A 228 -9.89 30.15 -16.79
CA TYR A 228 -10.17 30.75 -15.48
C TYR A 228 -9.13 31.81 -15.10
N LYS A 229 -7.83 31.51 -15.26
CA LYS A 229 -6.74 32.46 -15.00
C LYS A 229 -6.80 33.71 -15.90
N ARG A 230 -7.37 33.60 -17.11
CA ARG A 230 -7.50 34.71 -18.06
C ARG A 230 -8.74 35.58 -17.82
N HIS A 231 -9.79 35.03 -17.23
CA HIS A 231 -11.11 35.67 -17.20
C HIS A 231 -11.65 35.96 -15.79
N ASN A 232 -10.83 35.82 -14.74
CA ASN A 232 -11.06 36.35 -13.39
C ASN A 232 -12.49 36.11 -12.85
N ASP A 233 -12.83 34.84 -12.61
CA ASP A 233 -14.11 34.38 -12.02
C ASP A 233 -15.38 34.49 -12.90
N ASP A 234 -15.28 34.46 -14.23
CA ASP A 234 -16.48 34.35 -15.08
C ASP A 234 -17.12 32.94 -14.97
N TRP A 235 -18.28 32.90 -14.32
CA TRP A 235 -19.10 31.69 -14.03
C TRP A 235 -19.44 30.86 -15.27
N LYS A 236 -19.48 31.46 -16.47
CA LYS A 236 -19.76 30.72 -17.72
C LYS A 236 -18.71 29.65 -18.03
N TYR A 237 -17.47 29.85 -17.59
CA TYR A 237 -16.41 28.85 -17.75
C TYR A 237 -16.55 27.70 -16.76
N ILE A 238 -17.11 27.96 -15.57
CA ILE A 238 -17.40 26.92 -14.57
C ILE A 238 -18.51 26.00 -15.07
N ASP A 239 -19.58 26.55 -15.66
CA ASP A 239 -20.69 25.76 -16.20
C ASP A 239 -20.26 24.87 -17.37
N SER A 240 -19.49 25.42 -18.32
CA SER A 240 -19.00 24.61 -19.44
C SER A 240 -17.97 23.56 -19.01
N MET A 241 -17.14 23.84 -18.00
CA MET A 241 -16.27 22.84 -17.37
C MET A 241 -17.09 21.71 -16.77
N PHE A 242 -18.15 22.03 -16.04
CA PHE A 242 -19.02 21.06 -15.43
C PHE A 242 -19.71 20.18 -16.48
N ILE A 243 -20.28 20.78 -17.53
CA ILE A 243 -20.91 20.05 -18.65
C ILE A 243 -19.91 19.08 -19.28
N ASN A 244 -18.68 19.50 -19.52
CA ASN A 244 -17.67 18.62 -20.11
C ASN A 244 -17.20 17.52 -19.14
N ARG A 245 -17.11 17.78 -17.83
CA ARG A 245 -16.86 16.74 -16.82
C ARG A 245 -17.95 15.68 -16.83
N VAL A 246 -19.22 16.10 -16.94
CA VAL A 246 -20.36 15.18 -17.05
C VAL A 246 -20.24 14.34 -18.32
N LYS A 247 -19.95 14.95 -19.47
CA LYS A 247 -19.77 14.23 -20.75
C LYS A 247 -18.65 13.19 -20.68
N ILE A 248 -17.48 13.58 -20.16
CA ILE A 248 -16.35 12.65 -19.98
C ILE A 248 -16.74 11.53 -19.01
N SER A 249 -17.40 11.86 -17.89
CA SER A 249 -17.82 10.84 -16.92
C SER A 249 -18.81 9.85 -17.55
N ASN A 250 -19.84 10.33 -18.27
CA ASN A 250 -20.81 9.46 -18.96
C ASN A 250 -20.21 8.56 -20.03
N LYS A 251 -19.04 8.91 -20.58
CA LYS A 251 -18.32 8.09 -21.57
C LYS A 251 -17.63 6.89 -20.95
N TYR A 252 -17.16 7.00 -19.71
CA TYR A 252 -16.28 6.02 -19.08
C TYR A 252 -16.90 5.33 -17.85
N TRP A 253 -17.95 5.92 -17.29
CA TRP A 253 -18.58 5.44 -16.08
C TRP A 253 -19.89 4.73 -16.37
N ASP A 254 -20.19 3.71 -15.57
CA ASP A 254 -21.51 3.11 -15.52
C ASP A 254 -22.53 4.21 -15.16
N THR A 255 -23.51 4.37 -16.05
CA THR A 255 -24.57 5.38 -15.96
C THR A 255 -25.36 5.32 -14.65
N ALA A 256 -25.45 4.17 -13.99
CA ALA A 256 -26.10 4.01 -12.70
C ALA A 256 -25.27 4.58 -11.53
N CYS A 257 -23.98 4.82 -11.72
CA CYS A 257 -23.01 5.20 -10.68
C CYS A 257 -22.52 6.65 -10.77
N VAL A 258 -22.93 7.41 -11.79
CA VAL A 258 -22.49 8.79 -12.09
C VAL A 258 -22.77 9.88 -11.01
N PRO A 259 -23.79 9.80 -10.11
CA PRO A 259 -24.18 10.99 -9.33
C PRO A 259 -23.12 11.57 -8.37
N TYR A 260 -22.14 10.78 -7.91
CA TYR A 260 -21.23 11.18 -6.83
C TYR A 260 -19.82 11.63 -7.27
N VAL A 261 -19.43 11.36 -8.52
CA VAL A 261 -18.06 11.65 -9.02
C VAL A 261 -17.86 13.16 -9.24
N LEU A 262 -18.93 13.90 -9.48
CA LEU A 262 -18.90 15.32 -9.86
C LEU A 262 -18.58 16.27 -8.70
N PHE A 263 -18.62 15.80 -7.43
CA PHE A 263 -18.61 16.68 -6.25
C PHE A 263 -17.38 16.59 -5.35
N ARG A 264 -16.35 15.80 -5.67
CA ARG A 264 -15.10 15.85 -4.89
C ARG A 264 -14.33 17.14 -5.21
N LYS A 265 -14.69 18.22 -4.50
CA LYS A 265 -14.08 19.57 -4.49
C LYS A 265 -12.54 19.59 -4.44
N ASN A 266 -11.91 18.51 -3.97
CA ASN A 266 -10.45 18.42 -3.83
C ASN A 266 -9.71 17.89 -5.08
N ARG A 267 -10.40 17.64 -6.21
CA ARG A 267 -9.72 17.31 -7.49
C ARG A 267 -9.10 18.52 -8.20
N LEU A 268 -9.30 19.74 -7.70
CA LEU A 268 -9.04 21.02 -8.39
C LEU A 268 -7.56 21.50 -8.41
N GLN A 269 -6.60 20.69 -8.01
CA GLN A 269 -5.19 20.96 -8.37
C GLN A 269 -4.85 20.11 -9.58
N ALA A 270 -4.71 20.75 -10.74
CA ALA A 270 -4.42 20.17 -12.04
C ALA A 270 -3.44 18.99 -11.93
N LYS A 271 -4.00 17.78 -12.00
CA LYS A 271 -3.26 16.53 -11.86
C LYS A 271 -2.51 16.27 -13.15
N ASN A 272 -1.22 16.60 -13.17
CA ASN A 272 -0.39 16.28 -14.32
C ASN A 272 -0.31 14.75 -14.48
N LEU A 273 -0.68 14.17 -15.63
CA LEU A 273 -0.45 12.75 -15.92
C LEU A 273 0.99 12.29 -15.60
N LEU A 274 1.96 13.22 -15.66
CA LEU A 274 3.35 12.99 -15.25
C LEU A 274 3.54 12.66 -13.75
N SER A 275 2.55 12.92 -12.89
CA SER A 275 2.57 12.52 -11.47
C SER A 275 2.22 11.05 -11.27
N ILE A 276 1.62 10.39 -12.26
CA ILE A 276 1.26 8.98 -12.19
C ILE A 276 2.49 8.15 -12.53
N ILE A 277 2.97 7.39 -11.55
CA ILE A 277 4.24 6.66 -11.67
C ILE A 277 4.04 5.17 -11.95
N ASN A 278 2.85 4.64 -11.72
CA ASN A 278 2.59 3.21 -11.87
C ASN A 278 1.10 2.95 -12.13
N TRP A 279 0.83 1.94 -12.96
CA TRP A 279 -0.51 1.43 -13.25
C TRP A 279 -0.50 -0.09 -13.12
N ARG A 280 -1.54 -0.65 -12.53
CA ARG A 280 -1.67 -2.11 -12.39
C ARG A 280 -3.13 -2.52 -12.25
N VAL A 281 -3.47 -3.72 -12.69
CA VAL A 281 -4.78 -4.31 -12.44
C VAL A 281 -4.65 -5.34 -11.33
N ILE A 282 -5.55 -5.28 -10.36
CA ILE A 282 -5.68 -6.30 -9.35
C ILE A 282 -7.08 -6.88 -9.32
N GLU A 283 -7.17 -8.11 -8.84
CA GLU A 283 -8.42 -8.75 -8.48
C GLU A 283 -8.52 -8.86 -6.96
N VAL A 284 -9.65 -8.43 -6.41
CA VAL A 284 -9.96 -8.46 -4.98
C VAL A 284 -11.39 -8.96 -4.84
N ALA A 285 -11.59 -10.08 -4.14
CA ALA A 285 -12.91 -10.69 -3.93
C ALA A 285 -13.73 -10.85 -5.23
N ASN A 286 -13.10 -11.37 -6.29
CA ASN A 286 -13.69 -11.59 -7.63
C ASN A 286 -14.12 -10.31 -8.36
N SER A 287 -13.65 -9.14 -7.94
CA SER A 287 -13.85 -7.86 -8.62
C SER A 287 -12.50 -7.32 -9.10
N ARG A 288 -12.49 -6.72 -10.30
CA ARG A 288 -11.29 -6.13 -10.89
C ARG A 288 -11.18 -4.65 -10.57
N TYR A 289 -9.97 -4.22 -10.26
CA TYR A 289 -9.64 -2.85 -9.93
C TYR A 289 -8.42 -2.39 -10.71
N VAL A 290 -8.48 -1.21 -11.29
CA VAL A 290 -7.32 -0.54 -11.89
C VAL A 290 -6.74 0.41 -10.85
N LEU A 291 -5.52 0.13 -10.41
CA LEU A 291 -4.78 0.94 -9.47
C LEU A 291 -3.82 1.85 -10.21
N TYR A 292 -3.66 3.06 -9.69
CA TYR A 292 -2.55 3.92 -10.07
C TYR A 292 -1.96 4.63 -8.85
N ASP A 293 -0.63 4.79 -8.88
CA ASP A 293 0.09 5.51 -7.84
C ASP A 293 0.43 6.92 -8.34
N GLU A 294 0.08 7.92 -7.54
CA GLU A 294 0.25 9.34 -7.82
C GLU A 294 1.23 9.95 -6.82
N ARG A 295 2.30 10.58 -7.33
CA ARG A 295 3.23 11.37 -6.51
C ARG A 295 2.71 12.80 -6.37
N GLU A 296 2.44 13.22 -5.15
CA GLU A 296 2.07 14.61 -4.86
C GLU A 296 3.29 15.53 -4.86
N SER A 297 3.06 16.83 -4.98
CA SER A 297 4.08 17.89 -4.99
C SER A 297 4.98 17.89 -3.75
N TRP A 298 4.49 17.37 -2.62
CA TRP A 298 5.23 17.24 -1.36
C TRP A 298 5.97 15.90 -1.20
N GLY A 299 6.01 15.08 -2.26
CA GLY A 299 6.69 13.78 -2.28
C GLY A 299 5.89 12.64 -1.67
N SER A 300 4.70 12.88 -1.10
CA SER A 300 3.78 11.84 -0.67
C SER A 300 3.27 11.03 -1.87
N LEU A 301 3.06 9.74 -1.64
CA LEU A 301 2.57 8.81 -2.65
C LEU A 301 1.16 8.39 -2.29
N LYS A 302 0.18 8.71 -3.14
CA LYS A 302 -1.22 8.29 -3.00
C LYS A 302 -1.51 7.16 -3.95
N THR A 303 -2.34 6.22 -3.53
CA THR A 303 -2.82 5.15 -4.41
C THR A 303 -4.31 5.38 -4.65
N TRP A 304 -4.74 5.27 -5.89
CA TRP A 304 -6.16 5.32 -6.26
C TRP A 304 -6.54 4.00 -6.88
N ALA A 305 -7.82 3.63 -6.76
CA ALA A 305 -8.36 2.42 -7.38
C ALA A 305 -9.69 2.71 -8.06
N PHE A 306 -9.79 2.39 -9.35
CA PHE A 306 -11.05 2.34 -10.08
C PHE A 306 -11.61 0.93 -10.03
N LYS A 307 -12.84 0.76 -9.56
CA LYS A 307 -13.56 -0.51 -9.71
C LYS A 307 -14.09 -0.63 -11.12
N MET A 308 -13.78 -1.73 -11.77
CA MET A 308 -14.23 -2.02 -13.13
C MET A 308 -15.48 -2.90 -13.08
N CYS A 309 -16.44 -2.59 -13.94
CA CYS A 309 -17.62 -3.41 -14.19
C CYS A 309 -17.72 -3.72 -15.70
N TRP A 310 -18.35 -4.84 -16.00
CA TRP A 310 -18.71 -5.19 -17.38
C TRP A 310 -20.18 -4.84 -17.57
N GLU A 311 -20.47 -3.82 -18.36
CA GLU A 311 -21.84 -3.38 -18.62
C GLU A 311 -22.01 -3.19 -20.13
N LYS A 312 -23.11 -3.71 -20.70
CA LYS A 312 -23.46 -3.54 -22.13
C LYS A 312 -22.36 -3.96 -23.12
N GLY A 313 -21.51 -4.92 -22.73
CA GLY A 313 -20.42 -5.42 -23.59
C GLY A 313 -19.14 -4.59 -23.52
N GLU A 314 -19.06 -3.61 -22.60
CA GLU A 314 -17.92 -2.73 -22.44
C GLU A 314 -17.43 -2.70 -20.98
N ASN A 315 -16.15 -2.38 -20.81
CA ASN A 315 -15.56 -2.15 -19.49
C ASN A 315 -15.81 -0.71 -19.05
N ASN A 316 -16.52 -0.53 -17.94
CA ASN A 316 -16.85 0.78 -17.39
C ASN A 316 -16.32 0.94 -15.97
N ILE A 317 -16.04 2.18 -15.57
CA ILE A 317 -15.72 2.54 -14.19
C ILE A 317 -17.03 2.63 -13.40
N CYS A 318 -17.15 1.89 -12.30
CA CYS A 318 -18.34 1.96 -11.44
C CYS A 318 -18.06 2.60 -10.08
N ASN A 319 -16.79 2.66 -9.63
CA ASN A 319 -16.43 3.34 -8.40
C ASN A 319 -14.96 3.80 -8.40
N GLU A 320 -14.63 4.77 -7.54
CA GLU A 320 -13.27 5.26 -7.32
C GLU A 320 -12.98 5.32 -5.81
N TYR A 321 -11.85 4.73 -5.41
CA TYR A 321 -11.38 4.71 -4.03
C TYR A 321 -10.07 5.48 -3.91
N LEU A 322 -9.91 6.22 -2.81
CA LEU A 322 -8.61 6.74 -2.38
C LEU A 322 -8.03 5.76 -1.34
N CYS A 323 -6.85 5.24 -1.63
CA CYS A 323 -6.15 4.24 -0.84
C CYS A 323 -4.89 4.86 -0.20
N PHE A 324 -4.78 4.78 1.13
CA PHE A 324 -3.73 5.40 1.94
C PHE A 324 -2.52 4.49 2.21
#